data_AF-A0A286RGJ8-F1
#
_entry.id   AF-A0A286RGJ8-F1
#
_cell.length_a   1.000
_cell.length_b   1.000
_cell.length_c   1.000
_cell.angle_alpha   90.00
_cell.angle_beta   90.00
_cell.angle_gamma   90.00
#
_symmetry.space_group_name_H-M   'P 1'
#
loop_
_entity.id
_entity.type
_entity.pdbx_description
1 polymer ?
#
loop_
_entity_poly.entity_id
_entity_poly.type
_entity_poly.pdbx_seq_one_letter_code
_entity_poly.pdbx_strand_id
1 'polypeptide(L)'
;MWLILESVPAPADVQLNGRMICLEENRPNGGDQSVYRADITDLLNASSNLVIIRFHFREASSQFGSVRKGSEELPGVGGKVYLEIWET
;
A
#
# COMPACT_ATOMS: atom_id res chain seq x y z
N MET A 1 -13.10 -10.89 2.61
CA MET A 1 -12.53 -10.37 1.35
C MET A 1 -11.45 -9.37 1.72
N TRP A 2 -10.25 -9.55 1.20
CA TRP A 2 -9.08 -8.75 1.56
C TRP A 2 -8.61 -7.91 0.38
N LEU A 3 -8.34 -6.63 0.60
CA LEU A 3 -7.52 -5.82 -0.30
C LEU A 3 -6.06 -5.98 0.11
N ILE A 4 -5.18 -6.29 -0.85
CA ILE A 4 -3.76 -6.52 -0.62
C ILE A 4 -2.93 -5.62 -1.53
N LEU A 5 -1.94 -4.94 -0.94
CA LEU A 5 -0.94 -4.11 -1.62
C LEU A 5 0.45 -4.65 -1.29
N GLU A 6 1.22 -5.03 -2.31
CA GLU A 6 2.58 -5.55 -2.15
C GLU A 6 3.66 -4.50 -2.45
N SER A 7 4.79 -4.61 -1.76
CA SER A 7 5.99 -3.78 -1.97
C SER A 7 5.66 -2.28 -1.94
N VAL A 8 4.91 -1.87 -0.91
CA VAL A 8 4.60 -0.47 -0.67
C VAL A 8 5.71 0.13 0.22
N PRO A 9 6.54 1.06 -0.29
CA PRO A 9 7.74 1.54 0.39
C PRO A 9 7.45 2.54 1.52
N ALA A 10 6.23 3.09 1.59
CA ALA A 10 5.84 4.09 2.58
C ALA A 10 4.34 3.99 2.92
N PRO A 11 3.91 4.39 4.13
CA PRO A 11 2.49 4.42 4.48
C PRO A 11 1.69 5.23 3.44
N ALA A 12 0.66 4.60 2.90
CA ALA A 12 -0.24 5.17 1.90
C ALA A 12 -1.65 5.32 2.48
N ASP A 13 -2.33 6.41 2.13
CA ASP A 13 -3.74 6.55 2.43
C ASP A 13 -4.55 5.75 1.41
N VAL A 14 -5.40 4.85 1.87
CA VAL A 14 -6.29 4.08 0.99
C VAL A 14 -7.74 4.43 1.28
N GLN A 15 -8.50 4.67 0.21
CA GLN A 15 -9.93 4.86 0.25
C GLN A 15 -10.63 3.84 -0.62
N LEU A 16 -11.72 3.27 -0.10
CA LEU A 16 -12.65 2.42 -0.84
C LEU A 16 -14.03 3.06 -0.79
N ASN A 17 -14.61 3.34 -1.96
CA ASN A 17 -15.95 3.94 -2.08
C ASN A 17 -16.11 5.23 -1.23
N GLY A 18 -15.05 6.05 -1.16
CA GLY A 18 -15.01 7.29 -0.40
C GLY A 18 -14.75 7.15 1.11
N ARG A 19 -14.54 5.93 1.61
CA ARG A 19 -14.20 5.67 3.03
C ARG A 19 -12.72 5.35 3.17
N MET A 20 -12.07 5.99 4.13
CA MET A 20 -10.71 5.65 4.53
C MET A 20 -10.67 4.23 5.11
N ILE A 21 -9.69 3.43 4.69
CA ILE A 21 -9.43 2.11 5.25
C ILE A 21 -8.06 2.08 5.91
N CYS A 22 -7.95 1.39 7.04
CA CYS A 22 -6.69 1.18 7.72
C CYS A 22 -6.05 -0.10 7.18
N LEU A 23 -4.84 0.02 6.65
CA LEU A 23 -4.05 -1.12 6.22
C LEU A 23 -3.21 -1.66 7.38
N GLU A 24 -3.22 -2.97 7.56
CA GLU A 24 -2.34 -3.67 8.48
C GLU A 24 -1.08 -4.11 7.73
N GLU A 25 0.10 -3.73 8.24
CA GLU A 25 1.37 -4.20 7.71
C GLU A 25 1.60 -5.66 8.13
N ASN A 26 1.74 -6.54 7.15
CA ASN A 26 2.21 -7.90 7.34
C ASN A 26 3.63 -8.00 6.77
N ARG A 27 4.63 -8.12 7.65
CA ARG A 27 6.02 -8.39 7.23
C ARG A 27 6.23 -9.90 7.20
N PRO A 28 6.23 -10.57 6.04
CA PRO A 28 6.68 -11.95 5.98
C PRO A 28 8.15 -12.00 6.45
N ASN A 29 8.43 -12.88 7.42
CA ASN A 29 9.69 -13.00 8.12
C ASN A 29 10.93 -12.83 7.21
N GLY A 30 11.53 -11.64 7.18
CA GLY A 30 12.80 -11.36 6.53
C GLY A 30 12.77 -10.92 5.06
N GLY A 31 11.62 -10.55 4.49
CA GLY A 31 11.56 -9.92 3.17
C GLY A 31 11.64 -8.39 3.20
N ASP A 32 12.39 -7.79 2.28
CA ASP A 32 12.46 -6.32 2.06
C ASP A 32 11.14 -5.73 1.51
N GLN A 33 10.10 -6.54 1.33
CA GLN A 33 8.83 -6.14 0.72
C GLN A 33 7.71 -6.12 1.77
N SER A 34 7.29 -4.92 2.16
CA SER A 34 6.11 -4.73 3.00
C SER A 34 4.84 -5.11 2.24
N VAL A 35 4.04 -6.02 2.81
CA VAL A 35 2.71 -6.38 2.33
C VAL A 35 1.70 -5.74 3.25
N TYR A 36 0.74 -5.01 2.70
CA TYR A 36 -0.32 -4.35 3.45
C TYR A 36 -1.67 -4.95 3.08
N ARG A 37 -2.53 -5.15 4.07
CA ARG A 37 -3.87 -5.72 3.84
C ARG A 37 -4.96 -5.08 4.69
N ALA A 38 -6.18 -5.13 4.21
CA ALA A 38 -7.38 -4.74 4.97
C ALA A 38 -8.57 -5.64 4.62
N ASP A 39 -9.37 -6.01 5.62
CA ASP A 39 -10.68 -6.63 5.38
C ASP A 39 -11.64 -5.53 4.89
N ILE A 40 -12.17 -5.74 3.69
CA ILE A 40 -13.07 -4.80 3.01
C ILE A 40 -14.45 -5.39 2.73
N THR A 41 -14.78 -6.52 3.36
CA THR A 41 -16.01 -7.28 3.08
C THR A 41 -17.26 -6.41 3.18
N ASP A 42 -17.37 -5.60 4.23
CA ASP A 42 -18.53 -4.73 4.49
C ASP A 42 -18.51 -3.41 3.73
N LEU A 43 -17.45 -3.17 2.94
CA LEU A 43 -17.23 -1.91 2.22
C LEU A 43 -17.45 -2.02 0.72
N LEU A 44 -17.60 -3.25 0.20
CA LEU A 44 -17.84 -3.50 -1.21
C LEU A 44 -19.30 -3.31 -1.59
N ASN A 45 -19.51 -2.65 -2.73
CA ASN A 45 -20.79 -2.64 -3.42
C ASN A 45 -20.91 -3.87 -4.31
N ALA A 46 -22.14 -4.35 -4.51
CA ALA A 46 -22.43 -5.47 -5.43
C ALA A 46 -22.10 -5.18 -6.92
N SER A 47 -21.84 -3.91 -7.26
CA SER A 47 -21.50 -3.48 -8.62
C SER A 47 -20.08 -2.91 -8.68
N SER A 48 -19.91 -1.69 -9.16
CA SER A 48 -18.63 -1.02 -9.28
C SER A 48 -18.13 -0.53 -7.93
N ASN A 49 -16.82 -0.66 -7.73
CA ASN A 49 -16.10 -0.18 -6.57
C ASN A 49 -14.97 0.74 -7.02
N LEU A 50 -14.71 1.81 -6.27
CA LEU A 50 -13.62 2.74 -6.53
C LEU A 50 -12.58 2.64 -5.42
N VAL A 51 -11.34 2.31 -5.80
CA VAL A 51 -10.18 2.30 -4.91
C VAL A 51 -9.29 3.49 -5.26
N ILE A 52 -8.95 4.30 -4.26
CA ILE A 52 -8.00 5.41 -4.39
C ILE A 52 -6.85 5.11 -3.42
N ILE A 53 -5.62 5.12 -3.95
CA ILE A 53 -4.41 4.94 -3.15
C ILE A 53 -3.55 6.19 -3.32
N ARG A 54 -3.24 6.86 -2.21
CA ARG A 54 -2.42 8.07 -2.19
C ARG A 54 -1.10 7.79 -1.48
N PHE A 55 -0.02 7.92 -2.22
CA PHE A 55 1.34 7.81 -1.69
C PHE A 55 1.84 9.18 -1.24
N HIS A 56 2.46 9.21 -0.06
CA HIS A 56 3.11 10.40 0.45
C HIS A 56 4.60 10.32 0.10
N PHE A 57 5.07 11.19 -0.80
CA PHE A 57 6.50 11.31 -1.07
C PHE A 57 7.12 12.29 -0.07
N ARG A 58 8.11 11.82 0.70
CA ARG A 58 9.05 12.73 1.35
C ARG A 58 10.18 12.96 0.36
N GLU A 59 10.25 14.14 -0.24
CA GLU A 59 11.53 14.59 -0.77
C GLU A 59 12.52 14.50 0.39
N ALA A 60 13.59 13.70 0.22
CA ALA A 60 14.72 13.75 1.12
C ALA A 60 15.24 15.19 1.06
N SER A 61 14.83 16.02 2.01
CA SER A 61 15.40 17.35 2.17
C SER A 61 16.88 17.16 2.41
N SER A 62 17.67 17.49 1.39
CA SER A 62 19.13 17.50 1.45
C SER A 62 19.57 18.56 2.46
N GLN A 63 19.62 18.20 3.75
CA GLN A 63 20.36 19.00 4.73
C GLN A 63 21.60 18.28 5.26
N PHE A 64 21.73 16.98 5.05
CA PHE A 64 22.96 16.26 5.37
C PHE A 64 23.27 15.17 4.34
N GLY A 65 24.29 15.42 3.53
CA GLY A 65 25.09 14.38 2.88
C GLY A 65 24.55 13.84 1.55
N SER A 66 25.23 14.24 0.47
CA SER A 66 25.57 13.41 -0.71
C SER A 66 24.89 12.03 -0.76
N VAL A 67 23.70 11.94 -1.36
CA VAL A 67 23.10 10.67 -1.73
C VAL A 67 23.86 10.14 -2.95
N ARG A 68 24.56 9.01 -2.80
CA ARG A 68 25.05 8.25 -3.95
C ARG A 68 23.83 7.83 -4.77
N LYS A 69 23.71 8.29 -6.02
CA LYS A 69 22.76 7.77 -7.02
C LYS A 69 22.94 6.25 -7.10
N GLY A 70 22.01 5.49 -6.51
CA GLY A 70 22.14 4.03 -6.44
C GLY A 70 20.84 3.28 -6.16
N SER A 71 19.88 3.88 -5.46
CA SER A 71 18.54 3.33 -5.32
C SER A 71 17.56 4.45 -5.00
N GLU A 72 17.03 5.10 -6.04
CA GLU A 72 15.90 5.99 -5.88
C GLU A 72 14.68 5.14 -5.53
N GLU A 73 14.33 5.04 -4.25
CA GLU A 73 13.05 4.49 -3.83
C GLU A 73 11.95 5.37 -4.41
N LEU A 74 11.34 4.92 -5.51
CA LEU A 74 10.24 5.63 -6.13
C LEU A 74 8.95 5.42 -5.32
N PRO A 75 8.16 6.48 -5.09
CA PRO A 75 6.88 6.34 -4.41
C PRO A 75 5.90 5.55 -5.28
N GLY A 76 5.14 4.63 -4.67
CA GLY A 76 4.10 3.88 -5.37
C GLY A 76 3.95 2.45 -4.86
N VAL A 77 3.09 1.67 -5.50
CA VAL A 77 3.08 0.21 -5.33
C VAL A 77 4.20 -0.36 -6.19
N GLY A 78 5.23 -0.92 -5.56
CA GLY A 78 6.29 -1.63 -6.28
C GLY A 78 5.88 -3.04 -6.74
N GLY A 79 4.82 -3.59 -6.14
CA GLY A 79 4.27 -4.92 -6.42
C GLY A 79 2.84 -4.87 -6.96
N LYS A 80 2.03 -5.87 -6.63
CA LYS A 80 0.64 -5.96 -7.10
C LYS A 80 -0.33 -5.29 -6.13
N VAL A 81 -1.46 -4.86 -6.69
CA VAL A 81 -2.69 -4.57 -5.94
C VAL A 81 -3.74 -5.58 -6.37
N TYR A 82 -4.27 -6.34 -5.43
CA TYR A 82 -5.26 -7.38 -5.75
C TYR A 82 -6.24 -7.60 -4.61
N LEU A 83 -7.35 -8.25 -4.96
CA LEU A 83 -8.37 -8.69 -4.03
C LEU A 83 -8.26 -10.20 -3.83
N GLU A 84 -8.34 -10.65 -2.59
CA GLU A 84 -8.33 -12.06 -2.23
C GLU A 84 -9.58 -12.44 -1.45
N ILE A 85 -10.29 -13.47 -1.94
CA ILE A 85 -11.40 -14.09 -1.23
C ILE A 85 -10.79 -15.19 -0.37
N TRP A 86 -10.81 -14.99 0.95
CA TRP A 86 -10.48 -16.06 1.88
C TRP A 86 -11.77 -16.82 2.18
N GLU A 87 -11.92 -18.01 1.61
CA GLU A 87 -12.93 -18.97 2.06
C GLU A 87 -12.42 -19.61 3.35
N THR A 88 -13.25 -19.60 4.41
CA THR A 88 -12.97 -20.28 5.68
C THR A 88 -12.91 -21.79 5.52
#